data_AF-A0A8T5EXV9-F1
#
_entry.id   AF-A0A8T5EXV9-F1
#
_cell.length_a   1.000
_cell.length_b   1.000
_cell.length_c   1.000
_cell.angle_alpha   90.00
_cell.angle_beta   90.00
_cell.angle_gamma   90.00
#
_symmetry.space_group_name_H-M   'P 1'
#
loop_
_entity.id
_entity.type
_entity.pdbx_description
1 polymer ?
#
loop_
_entity_poly.entity_id
_entity_poly.type
_entity_poly.pdbx_seq_one_letter_code
_entity_poly.pdbx_strand_id
1 'polypeptide(L)'
;MENKQVGWLIIGIAFIMAILVLMFNFVLEDIVNETCDHGPECSMYSNIETQTGISLAIIAVIVVIGLVIMFTKPKEKIIIKKVKEKKKKIDLSKLDRDEKKVVSLLMKEKAMFQKDLMEKMEIGKVKTTRLLDKLEAKQILERKRRGMNNIVVLK
;
A
#
# COMPACT_ATOMS: atom_id res chain seq x y z
N MET A 1 -11.48 4.38 -1.54
CA MET A 1 -12.41 4.29 -2.69
C MET A 1 -11.59 3.93 -3.90
N GLU A 2 -12.05 2.99 -4.74
CA GLU A 2 -11.39 2.76 -6.02
C GLU A 2 -11.45 4.07 -6.81
N ASN A 3 -10.31 4.56 -7.33
CA ASN A 3 -10.24 5.84 -8.04
C ASN A 3 -11.30 5.97 -9.16
N LYS A 4 -11.74 4.84 -9.73
CA LYS A 4 -12.84 4.75 -10.69
C LYS A 4 -14.20 5.20 -10.14
N GLN A 5 -14.55 4.85 -8.90
CA GLN A 5 -15.82 5.23 -8.28
C GLN A 5 -15.87 6.74 -8.03
N VAL A 6 -14.74 7.33 -7.59
CA VAL A 6 -14.62 8.78 -7.37
C VAL A 6 -14.70 9.53 -8.71
N GLY A 7 -14.03 9.03 -9.76
CA GLY A 7 -14.11 9.61 -11.10
C GLY A 7 -15.53 9.60 -11.68
N TRP A 8 -16.28 8.51 -11.50
CA TRP A 8 -17.66 8.43 -11.97
C TRP A 8 -18.61 9.38 -11.21
N LEU A 9 -18.38 9.57 -9.91
CA LEU A 9 -19.14 10.52 -9.08
C LEU A 9 -18.90 11.96 -9.56
N ILE A 10 -17.64 12.34 -9.83
CA ILE A 10 -17.29 13.68 -10.33
C ILE A 10 -17.91 13.95 -11.70
N ILE A 11 -17.86 12.97 -12.61
CA ILE A 11 -18.49 13.09 -13.94
C ILE A 11 -20.00 13.21 -13.83
N GLY A 12 -20.63 12.46 -12.92
CA GLY A 12 -22.07 12.57 -12.64
C GLY A 12 -22.47 13.97 -12.18
N ILE A 13 -21.69 14.59 -11.27
CA ILE A 13 -21.93 15.97 -10.82
C ILE A 13 -21.74 16.96 -11.97
N ALA A 14 -20.69 16.81 -12.79
CA ALA A 14 -20.44 17.68 -13.94
C ALA A 14 -21.58 17.61 -14.97
N PHE A 15 -22.14 16.43 -15.22
CA PHE A 15 -23.27 16.25 -16.13
C PHE A 15 -24.53 16.96 -15.62
N ILE A 16 -24.83 16.84 -14.33
CA ILE A 16 -25.97 17.56 -13.70
C ILE A 16 -25.76 19.07 -13.82
N MET A 17 -24.56 19.58 -13.56
CA MET A 17 -24.26 21.01 -13.70
C MET A 17 -24.41 21.50 -15.15
N ALA A 18 -24.01 20.71 -16.14
CA ALA A 18 -24.19 21.06 -17.55
C ALA A 18 -25.68 21.18 -17.93
N ILE A 19 -26.51 20.24 -17.47
CA ILE A 19 -27.97 20.32 -17.67
C ILE A 19 -28.54 21.59 -17.06
N LEU A 20 -28.13 21.94 -15.84
CA LEU A 20 -28.59 23.16 -15.18
C LEU A 20 -28.21 24.40 -15.99
N VAL A 21 -26.96 24.52 -16.42
CA VAL A 21 -26.50 25.68 -17.22
C VAL A 21 -27.28 25.81 -18.53
N LEU A 22 -27.51 24.71 -19.24
CA LEU A 22 -28.29 24.73 -20.47
C LEU A 22 -29.75 25.14 -20.23
N MET A 23 -30.39 24.60 -19.20
CA MET A 23 -31.74 25.01 -18.82
C MET A 23 -31.82 26.50 -18.49
N PHE A 24 -30.86 27.01 -17.72
CA PHE A 24 -30.80 28.44 -17.39
C PHE A 24 -30.61 29.30 -18.64
N ASN A 25 -29.74 28.88 -19.57
CA ASN A 25 -29.51 29.63 -20.79
C ASN A 25 -30.77 29.74 -21.65
N PHE A 26 -31.51 28.64 -21.84
CA PHE A 26 -32.78 28.66 -22.57
C PHE A 26 -33.81 29.59 -21.92
N VAL A 27 -33.97 29.53 -20.59
CA VAL A 27 -34.91 30.39 -19.88
C VAL A 27 -34.52 31.87 -19.97
N LEU A 28 -33.22 32.18 -19.89
CA LEU A 28 -32.74 33.56 -20.03
C LEU A 28 -32.97 34.08 -21.45
N GLU A 29 -32.72 33.27 -22.47
CA GLU A 29 -32.94 33.64 -23.86
C GLU A 29 -34.42 33.93 -24.14
N ASP A 30 -35.34 33.11 -23.61
CA ASP A 30 -36.79 33.34 -23.71
C ASP A 30 -37.21 34.65 -23.02
N ILE A 31 -36.71 34.92 -21.81
CA ILE A 31 -37.02 36.16 -21.08
C ILE A 31 -36.52 37.39 -21.84
N VAL A 32 -35.30 37.35 -22.42
CA VAL A 32 -34.75 38.48 -23.17
C VAL A 32 -35.50 38.70 -24.47
N ASN A 33 -35.94 37.64 -25.16
CA ASN A 33 -36.77 37.74 -26.34
C ASN A 33 -38.12 38.43 -26.07
N GLU A 34 -38.74 38.18 -24.92
CA GLU A 34 -40.02 38.81 -24.55
C GLU A 34 -39.86 40.26 -24.06
N THR A 35 -38.68 40.65 -23.60
CA THR A 35 -38.47 41.94 -22.91
C THR A 35 -37.66 42.96 -23.69
N CYS A 36 -36.88 42.57 -24.71
CA CYS A 36 -36.02 43.49 -25.45
C CYS A 36 -36.50 43.71 -26.90
N ASP A 37 -37.09 44.88 -27.17
CA ASP A 37 -37.53 45.29 -28.52
C ASP A 37 -36.38 45.58 -29.50
N HIS A 38 -35.12 45.61 -29.02
CA HIS A 38 -33.95 46.03 -29.82
C HIS A 38 -33.24 44.87 -30.52
N GLY A 39 -33.80 43.64 -30.46
CA GLY A 39 -33.23 42.48 -31.14
C GLY A 39 -31.82 42.10 -30.64
N PRO A 40 -30.94 41.54 -31.51
CA PRO A 40 -29.65 40.98 -31.09
C PRO A 40 -28.60 42.01 -30.64
N GLU A 41 -28.85 43.32 -30.81
CA GLU A 41 -27.95 44.37 -30.33
C GLU A 41 -28.15 44.70 -28.83
N CYS A 42 -29.12 44.06 -28.18
CA CYS A 42 -29.36 44.21 -26.75
C CYS A 42 -28.14 43.66 -25.98
N SER A 43 -27.51 44.51 -25.14
CA SER A 43 -26.32 44.15 -24.36
C SER A 43 -26.53 42.93 -23.44
N MET A 44 -27.78 42.58 -23.17
CA MET A 44 -28.15 41.39 -22.41
C MET A 44 -27.78 40.08 -23.13
N TYR A 45 -27.89 40.02 -24.46
CA TYR A 45 -27.47 38.85 -25.24
C TYR A 45 -25.96 38.59 -25.15
N SER A 46 -25.16 39.66 -25.25
CA SER A 46 -23.70 39.55 -25.13
C SER A 46 -23.26 39.07 -23.74
N ASN A 47 -23.97 39.52 -22.68
CA ASN A 47 -23.72 39.04 -21.33
C ASN A 47 -24.13 37.56 -21.13
N ILE A 48 -25.24 37.14 -21.72
CA ILE A 48 -25.70 35.73 -21.69
C ILE A 48 -24.70 34.82 -22.41
N GLU A 49 -24.22 35.22 -23.60
CA GLU A 49 -23.24 34.46 -24.36
C GLU A 49 -21.91 34.33 -23.60
N THR A 50 -21.39 35.44 -23.06
CA THR A 50 -20.14 35.43 -22.29
C THR A 50 -20.26 34.64 -20.98
N GLN A 51 -21.38 34.76 -20.25
CA GLN A 51 -21.64 33.99 -19.03
C GLN A 51 -21.78 32.49 -19.32
N THR A 52 -22.48 32.13 -20.39
CA THR A 52 -22.63 30.74 -20.83
C THR A 52 -21.29 30.15 -21.30
N GLY A 53 -20.46 30.94 -21.99
CA GLY A 53 -19.11 30.57 -22.38
C GLY A 53 -18.20 30.28 -21.20
N ILE A 54 -18.20 31.17 -20.18
CA ILE A 54 -17.40 30.98 -18.95
C ILE A 54 -17.85 29.73 -18.18
N SER A 55 -19.16 29.52 -18.05
CA SER A 55 -19.70 28.36 -17.33
C SER A 55 -19.39 27.03 -18.04
N LEU A 56 -19.49 26.98 -19.37
CA LEU A 56 -19.05 25.82 -20.17
C LEU A 56 -17.56 25.53 -20.02
N ALA A 57 -16.71 26.56 -19.98
CA ALA A 57 -15.28 26.40 -19.77
C ALA A 57 -14.96 25.77 -18.39
N ILE A 58 -15.65 26.20 -17.33
CA ILE A 58 -15.49 25.63 -15.98
C ILE A 58 -15.90 24.15 -15.97
N ILE A 59 -17.04 23.82 -16.59
CA ILE A 59 -17.50 22.42 -16.70
C ILE A 59 -16.47 21.57 -17.46
N ALA A 60 -15.91 22.08 -18.55
CA ALA A 60 -14.89 21.36 -19.33
C ALA A 60 -13.66 21.01 -18.47
N VAL A 61 -13.18 21.95 -17.64
CA VAL A 61 -12.06 21.70 -16.72
C VAL A 61 -12.41 20.61 -15.70
N ILE A 62 -13.61 20.65 -15.11
CA ILE A 62 -14.06 19.65 -14.14
C ILE A 62 -14.15 18.26 -14.78
N VAL A 63 -14.66 18.17 -16.01
CA VAL A 63 -14.72 16.91 -16.77
C VAL A 63 -13.32 16.37 -17.04
N VAL A 64 -12.35 17.22 -17.43
CA VAL A 64 -10.95 16.81 -17.62
C VAL A 64 -10.35 16.26 -16.33
N ILE A 65 -10.57 16.92 -15.19
CA ILE A 65 -10.10 16.44 -13.89
C ILE A 65 -10.75 15.10 -13.53
N GLY A 66 -12.06 14.96 -13.74
CA GLY A 66 -12.80 13.71 -13.52
C GLY A 66 -12.26 12.55 -14.35
N LEU A 67 -11.96 12.80 -15.63
CA LEU A 67 -11.35 11.82 -16.53
C LEU A 67 -9.93 11.45 -16.07
N VAL A 68 -9.09 12.42 -15.72
CA VAL A 68 -7.74 12.16 -15.22
C VAL A 68 -7.77 11.27 -13.97
N ILE A 69 -8.66 11.53 -13.03
CA ILE A 69 -8.82 10.71 -11.82
C ILE A 69 -9.33 9.30 -12.16
N MET A 70 -10.26 9.18 -13.10
CA MET A 70 -10.78 7.89 -13.57
C MET A 70 -9.68 7.01 -14.19
N PHE A 71 -8.78 7.60 -14.97
CA PHE A 71 -7.67 6.88 -15.61
C PHE A 71 -6.44 6.71 -14.71
N THR A 72 -6.39 7.39 -13.56
CA THR A 72 -5.28 7.25 -12.61
C THR A 72 -5.38 5.90 -11.89
N LYS A 73 -4.44 5.00 -12.20
CA LYS A 73 -4.34 3.70 -11.54
C LYS A 73 -4.26 3.88 -10.01
N PRO A 74 -4.99 3.07 -9.22
CA PRO A 74 -4.82 3.09 -7.77
C PRO A 74 -3.36 2.82 -7.46
N LYS A 75 -2.74 3.64 -6.59
CA LYS A 75 -1.40 3.36 -6.06
C LYS A 75 -1.42 1.92 -5.58
N GLU A 76 -0.69 1.04 -6.26
CA GLU A 76 -0.60 -0.35 -5.88
C GLU A 76 -0.27 -0.36 -4.39
N LYS A 77 -1.19 -0.90 -3.59
CA LYS A 77 -0.86 -1.21 -2.20
C LYS A 77 0.41 -2.03 -2.31
N ILE A 78 1.51 -1.53 -1.77
CA ILE A 78 2.76 -2.27 -1.71
C ILE A 78 2.38 -3.47 -0.85
N ILE A 79 1.97 -4.57 -1.50
CA ILE A 79 1.80 -5.85 -0.86
C ILE A 79 3.25 -6.22 -0.60
N ILE A 80 3.75 -5.79 0.56
CA ILE A 80 4.92 -6.37 1.17
C ILE A 80 4.45 -7.80 1.41
N LYS A 81 4.63 -8.67 0.41
CA LYS A 81 4.61 -10.11 0.60
C LYS A 81 5.69 -10.30 1.65
N LYS A 82 5.29 -10.38 2.92
CA LYS A 82 6.10 -11.02 3.94
C LYS A 82 6.35 -12.39 3.34
N VAL A 83 7.52 -12.54 2.74
CA VAL A 83 8.04 -13.82 2.28
C VAL A 83 7.91 -14.69 3.51
N LYS A 84 6.91 -15.58 3.52
CA LYS A 84 6.84 -16.66 4.51
C LYS A 84 8.14 -17.40 4.28
N GLU A 85 9.13 -17.17 5.14
CA GLU A 85 10.31 -18.02 5.21
C GLU A 85 9.78 -19.45 5.25
N LYS A 86 9.99 -20.19 4.15
CA LYS A 86 9.80 -21.63 4.13
C LYS A 86 10.68 -22.13 5.26
N LYS A 87 10.08 -22.52 6.39
CA LYS A 87 10.77 -23.27 7.43
C LYS A 87 11.40 -24.47 6.73
N LYS A 88 12.70 -24.42 6.47
CA LYS A 88 13.44 -25.58 6.00
C LYS A 88 13.18 -26.67 7.02
N LYS A 89 12.69 -27.82 6.57
CA LYS A 89 12.63 -29.01 7.40
C LYS A 89 14.08 -29.34 7.74
N ILE A 90 14.52 -29.00 8.93
CA ILE A 90 15.83 -29.41 9.44
C ILE A 90 15.76 -30.93 9.54
N ASP A 91 16.58 -31.65 8.78
CA ASP A 91 16.66 -33.10 8.83
C ASP A 91 17.28 -33.52 10.18
N LEU A 92 16.40 -33.82 11.15
CA LEU A 92 16.76 -34.22 12.51
C LEU A 92 17.35 -35.65 12.59
N SER A 93 17.42 -36.36 11.47
CA SER A 93 17.77 -37.79 11.40
C SER A 93 19.25 -38.08 11.68
N LYS A 94 20.16 -37.12 11.45
CA LYS A 94 21.62 -37.27 11.61
C LYS A 94 22.19 -36.61 12.88
N LEU A 95 21.34 -36.24 13.83
CA LEU A 95 21.76 -35.55 15.06
C LEU A 95 21.90 -36.53 16.23
N ASP A 96 22.97 -36.33 17.00
CA ASP A 96 23.20 -37.02 18.27
C ASP A 96 22.16 -36.59 19.34
N ARG A 97 22.05 -37.37 20.43
CA ARG A 97 21.11 -37.08 21.53
C ARG A 97 21.29 -35.66 22.09
N ASP A 98 22.53 -35.22 22.27
CA ASP A 98 22.86 -33.87 22.78
C ASP A 98 22.57 -32.78 21.74
N GLU A 99 22.82 -33.05 20.45
CA GLU A 99 22.54 -32.12 19.35
C GLU A 99 21.03 -31.89 19.15
N LYS A 100 20.22 -32.96 19.25
CA LYS A 100 18.75 -32.87 19.16
C LYS A 100 18.16 -31.99 20.25
N LYS A 101 18.68 -32.09 21.49
CA LYS A 101 18.25 -31.24 22.61
C LYS A 101 18.52 -29.76 22.30
N VAL A 102 19.72 -29.41 21.82
CA VAL A 102 20.07 -28.02 21.45
C VAL A 102 19.13 -27.48 20.36
N VAL A 103 18.92 -28.25 19.29
CA VAL A 103 18.02 -27.82 18.20
C VAL A 103 16.57 -27.67 18.68
N SER A 104 16.09 -28.56 19.56
CA SER A 104 14.74 -28.46 20.12
C SER A 104 14.53 -27.20 20.98
N LEU A 105 15.55 -26.80 21.74
CA LEU A 105 15.55 -25.57 22.52
C LEU A 105 15.54 -24.34 21.61
N LEU A 106 16.36 -24.36 20.55
CA LEU A 106 16.41 -23.28 19.58
C LEU A 106 15.16 -23.19 18.70
N MET A 107 14.45 -24.29 18.44
CA MET A 107 13.16 -24.26 17.75
C MET A 107 12.07 -23.55 18.59
N LYS A 108 12.16 -23.63 19.92
CA LYS A 108 11.24 -22.94 20.84
C LYS A 108 11.52 -21.44 20.91
N GLU A 109 12.79 -21.05 21.02
CA GLU A 109 13.19 -19.65 21.28
C GLU A 109 13.66 -18.87 20.03
N LYS A 110 13.82 -19.54 18.87
CA LYS A 110 14.36 -19.06 17.58
C LYS A 110 15.81 -18.57 17.62
N ALA A 111 16.24 -17.93 18.71
CA ALA A 111 17.60 -17.49 18.96
C ALA A 111 17.85 -17.49 20.47
N MET A 112 19.06 -17.90 20.88
CA MET A 112 19.44 -17.97 22.29
C MET A 112 20.90 -17.57 22.46
N PHE A 113 21.26 -16.95 23.59
CA PHE A 113 22.66 -16.70 23.90
C PHE A 113 23.40 -17.99 24.28
N GLN A 114 24.69 -18.05 23.94
CA GLN A 114 25.52 -19.22 24.26
C GLN A 114 25.61 -19.49 25.77
N LYS A 115 25.55 -18.45 26.61
CA LYS A 115 25.53 -18.59 28.08
C LYS A 115 24.24 -19.26 28.56
N ASP A 116 23.08 -18.76 28.12
CA ASP A 116 21.78 -19.33 28.47
C ASP A 116 21.64 -20.79 27.98
N LEU A 117 22.26 -21.11 26.84
CA LEU A 117 22.32 -22.48 26.33
C LEU A 117 23.16 -23.39 27.25
N MET A 118 24.27 -22.88 27.80
CA MET A 118 25.09 -23.62 28.76
C MET A 118 24.33 -23.91 30.05
N GLU A 119 23.58 -22.93 30.56
CA GLU A 119 22.77 -23.06 31.77
C GLU A 119 21.63 -24.06 31.59
N LYS A 120 20.84 -23.94 30.50
CA LYS A 120 19.70 -24.82 30.22
C LYS A 120 20.07 -26.28 29.95
N MET A 121 21.28 -26.50 29.44
CA MET A 121 21.78 -27.84 29.10
C MET A 121 22.69 -28.41 30.19
N GLU A 122 23.01 -27.64 31.25
CA GLU A 122 23.92 -28.00 32.33
C GLU A 122 25.27 -28.57 31.84
N ILE A 123 25.82 -27.96 30.78
CA ILE A 123 27.08 -28.39 30.14
C ILE A 123 28.16 -27.31 30.22
N GLY A 124 29.39 -27.75 30.51
CA GLY A 124 30.55 -26.88 30.60
C GLY A 124 30.97 -26.25 29.26
N LYS A 125 31.69 -25.13 29.32
CA LYS A 125 32.12 -24.29 28.17
C LYS A 125 32.75 -25.07 27.02
N VAL A 126 33.59 -26.05 27.35
CA VAL A 126 34.30 -26.89 26.36
C VAL A 126 33.33 -27.77 25.58
N LYS A 127 32.41 -28.44 26.29
CA LYS A 127 31.42 -29.34 25.66
C LYS A 127 30.44 -28.55 24.79
N THR A 128 29.99 -27.39 25.25
CA THR A 128 29.10 -26.50 24.48
C THR A 128 29.74 -26.00 23.20
N THR A 129 31.01 -25.58 23.27
CA THR A 129 31.74 -25.10 22.07
C THR A 129 31.85 -26.21 21.03
N ARG A 130 32.26 -27.43 21.44
CA ARG A 130 32.34 -28.59 20.54
C ARG A 130 30.99 -28.97 19.91
N LEU A 131 29.88 -28.89 20.67
CA LEU A 131 28.54 -29.17 20.15
C LEU A 131 28.09 -28.12 19.13
N LEU A 132 28.33 -26.84 19.42
CA LEU A 132 28.00 -25.75 18.51
C LEU A 132 28.84 -25.81 17.23
N ASP A 133 30.14 -26.14 17.33
CA ASP A 133 31.02 -26.28 16.16
C ASP A 133 30.55 -27.43 15.25
N LYS A 134 30.11 -28.56 15.81
CA LYS A 134 29.52 -29.68 15.03
C LYS A 134 28.21 -29.28 14.33
N LEU A 135 27.34 -28.54 15.02
CA LEU A 135 26.05 -28.10 14.48
C LEU A 135 26.22 -26.99 13.41
N GLU A 136 27.24 -26.14 13.56
CA GLU A 136 27.63 -25.15 12.56
C GLU A 136 28.25 -25.81 11.32
N ALA A 137 29.09 -26.83 11.50
CA ALA A 137 29.63 -27.65 10.40
C ALA A 137 28.53 -28.38 9.61
N LYS A 138 27.45 -28.81 10.28
CA LYS A 138 26.25 -29.37 9.65
C LYS A 138 25.33 -28.31 9.00
N GLN A 139 25.70 -27.03 9.06
CA GLN A 139 24.93 -25.87 8.58
C GLN A 139 23.52 -25.72 9.19
N ILE A 140 23.31 -26.24 10.40
CA ILE A 140 22.02 -26.16 11.10
C ILE A 140 21.92 -24.85 11.89
N LEU A 141 23.06 -24.37 12.41
CA LEU A 141 23.16 -23.20 13.26
C LEU A 141 24.15 -22.18 12.70
N GLU A 142 23.94 -20.92 13.07
CA GLU A 142 24.86 -19.83 12.84
C GLU A 142 25.11 -19.10 14.16
N ARG A 143 26.38 -18.76 14.44
CA ARG A 143 26.76 -17.93 15.59
C ARG A 143 26.98 -16.50 15.13
N LYS A 144 26.26 -15.55 15.73
CA LYS A 144 26.48 -14.12 15.51
C LYS A 144 27.03 -13.49 16.78
N ARG A 145 28.06 -12.67 16.65
CA ARG A 145 28.61 -11.95 17.81
C ARG A 145 27.68 -10.81 18.20
N ARG A 146 27.27 -10.76 19.47
CA ARG A 146 26.47 -9.68 20.05
C ARG A 146 27.13 -9.23 21.36
N GLY A 147 27.97 -8.20 21.28
CA GLY A 147 28.75 -7.69 22.40
C GLY A 147 29.77 -8.71 22.90
N MET A 148 29.73 -9.00 24.21
CA MET A 148 30.62 -9.95 24.90
C MET A 148 30.14 -11.41 24.82
N ASN A 149 29.04 -11.70 24.12
CA ASN A 149 28.48 -13.04 24.00
C ASN A 149 28.14 -13.38 22.55
N ASN A 150 27.99 -14.67 22.26
CA ASN A 150 27.53 -15.14 20.96
C ASN A 150 26.05 -15.47 21.04
N ILE A 151 25.26 -15.02 20.06
CA ILE A 151 23.90 -15.48 19.86
C ILE A 151 23.92 -16.65 18.86
N VAL A 152 23.23 -17.72 19.21
CA VAL A 152 23.07 -18.92 18.39
C VAL A 152 21.69 -18.84 17.74
N VAL A 153 21.66 -18.90 16.41
CA VAL A 153 20.43 -18.79 15.61
C VAL A 153 20.33 -20.00 14.69
N LEU A 154 19.11 -20.51 14.49
CA LEU A 154 18.85 -21.54 13.47
C LEU A 154 18.93 -20.93 12.07
N LYS A 155 19.57 -21.66 11.14
CA LYS A 155 19.72 -21.26 9.73
C LYS A 155 18.54 -21.70 8.87
#